data_AF-A0A966HYB3-F1
#
_entry.id   AF-A0A966HYB3-F1
#
_cell.length_a   1.000
_cell.length_b   1.000
_cell.length_c   1.000
_cell.angle_alpha   90.00
_cell.angle_beta   90.00
_cell.angle_gamma   90.00
#
_symmetry.space_group_name_H-M   'P 1'
#
loop_
_entity.id
_entity.type
_entity.pdbx_description
1 polymer ?
#
loop_
_entity_poly.entity_id
_entity_poly.type
_entity_poly.pdbx_seq_one_letter_code
_entity_poly.pdbx_strand_id
1 'polypeptide(L)' 'RFQVLLLELAGDTLLLLDEPTDNLDLASAEALERALDAYQGTVIAVTHDRWFAKGFTRFLIFGAEGAVYESPEPVWSH' A
#
# COMPACT_ATOMS: atom_id res chain seq x y z
N ARG A 1 -2.48 11.04 4.72
CA ARG A 1 -3.73 11.26 5.51
C ARG A 1 -4.34 9.89 5.78
N PHE A 2 -4.20 9.35 6.99
CA PHE A 2 -4.67 7.99 7.35
C PHE A 2 -6.21 7.86 7.21
N GLN A 3 -6.69 7.34 6.08
CA GLN A 3 -8.10 6.98 5.90
C GLN A 3 -8.33 5.53 6.37
N VAL A 4 -8.27 5.33 7.69
CA VAL A 4 -8.51 4.02 8.34
C VAL A 4 -10.02 3.69 8.47
N LEU A 5 -10.94 4.53 7.97
CA LEU A 5 -12.25 4.59 8.62
C LEU A 5 -13.46 3.89 7.96
N LEU A 6 -13.39 3.05 6.92
CA LEU A 6 -14.65 2.60 6.27
C LEU A 6 -14.70 1.17 5.69
N LEU A 7 -14.02 0.17 6.27
CA LEU A 7 -14.23 -1.24 5.88
C LEU A 7 -14.67 -2.17 7.03
N GLU A 8 -14.92 -1.62 8.21
CA GLU A 8 -15.52 -2.34 9.34
C GLU A 8 -17.02 -2.66 9.15
N LEU A 9 -17.70 -2.06 8.16
CA LEU A 9 -19.15 -2.20 8.00
C LEU A 9 -19.61 -3.49 7.31
N ALA A 10 -18.69 -4.35 6.85
CA ALA A 10 -19.03 -5.61 6.16
C ALA A 10 -18.35 -6.87 6.75
N GLY A 11 -17.55 -6.74 7.82
CA GLY A 11 -16.90 -7.89 8.45
C GLY A 11 -15.64 -8.39 7.75
N ASP A 12 -15.01 -7.57 6.89
CA ASP A 12 -13.79 -7.95 6.16
C ASP A 12 -12.61 -7.00 6.42
N THR A 13 -11.49 -7.64 6.73
CA THR A 13 -10.22 -7.14 7.27
C THR A 13 -9.40 -6.42 6.19
N LEU A 14 -9.80 -5.22 5.74
CA LEU A 14 -9.12 -4.47 4.68
C LEU A 14 -8.53 -3.14 5.19
N LEU A 15 -7.21 -2.98 5.10
CA LEU A 15 -6.47 -1.77 5.45
C LEU A 15 -6.16 -0.95 4.19
N LEU A 16 -6.49 0.34 4.17
CA LEU A 16 -6.15 1.27 3.10
C LEU A 16 -5.08 2.27 3.57
N LEU A 17 -3.96 2.34 2.87
CA LEU A 17 -2.84 3.23 3.18
C LEU A 17 -2.57 4.18 2.00
N ASP A 18 -2.43 5.46 2.29
CA ASP A 18 -2.13 6.49 1.29
C ASP A 18 -0.87 7.24 1.70
N GLU A 19 0.21 7.01 0.94
CA GLU A 19 1.59 7.43 1.19
C GLU A 19 2.06 7.18 2.63
N PRO A 20 2.04 5.91 3.11
CA PRO A 20 2.21 5.61 4.52
C PRO A 20 3.64 5.79 5.03
N THR A 21 4.64 5.85 4.15
CA THR A 21 6.04 6.10 4.52
C THR A 21 6.41 7.58 4.47
N ASP A 22 5.52 8.45 4.00
CA ASP A 22 5.78 9.89 3.97
C ASP A 22 5.87 10.45 5.40
N ASN A 23 6.91 11.23 5.68
CA ASN A 23 7.23 11.77 7.00
C ASN A 23 7.54 10.74 8.11
N LEU A 24 7.77 9.45 7.79
CA LEU A 24 8.28 8.47 8.76
C LEU A 24 9.81 8.49 8.80
N ASP A 25 10.37 8.37 10.00
CA ASP A 25 11.78 8.01 10.15
C ASP A 25 11.99 6.50 9.87
N LEU A 26 13.26 6.09 9.72
CA LEU A 26 13.61 4.71 9.38
C LEU A 26 13.02 3.70 10.38
N ALA A 27 13.08 4.00 11.68
CA ALA A 27 12.58 3.10 12.71
C ALA A 27 11.06 2.93 12.64
N SER A 28 10.33 4.01 12.32
CA SER A 28 8.88 4.00 12.15
C SER A 28 8.46 3.27 10.87
N ALA A 29 9.21 3.42 9.78
CA ALA A 29 8.98 2.69 8.54
C ALA A 29 9.15 1.17 8.75
N GLU A 30 10.24 0.74 9.40
CA GLU A 30 10.44 -0.67 9.75
C GLU A 30 9.36 -1.22 10.69
N ALA A 31 8.89 -0.41 11.64
CA ALA A 31 7.80 -0.82 12.54
C ALA A 31 6.49 -1.01 11.77
N LEU A 32 6.21 -0.15 10.80
CA LEU A 32 5.06 -0.29 9.91
C LEU A 32 5.17 -1.56 9.06
N GLU A 33 6.31 -1.82 8.42
CA GLU A 33 6.53 -3.04 7.63
C GLU A 33 6.27 -4.30 8.48
N ARG A 34 6.84 -4.38 9.69
CA ARG A 34 6.59 -5.50 10.61
C ARG A 34 5.12 -5.66 10.99
N ALA A 35 4.38 -4.55 11.16
CA ALA A 35 2.97 -4.59 11.48
C ALA A 35 2.13 -5.11 10.29
N LEU A 36 2.50 -4.71 9.07
CA LEU A 36 1.84 -5.19 7.85
C LEU A 36 2.11 -6.67 7.58
N ASP A 37 3.33 -7.15 7.82
CA ASP A 37 3.67 -8.58 7.71
C ASP A 37 2.86 -9.45 8.69
N ALA A 38 2.53 -8.93 9.86
CA ALA A 38 1.72 -9.63 10.86
C ALA A 38 0.20 -9.54 10.59
N TYR A 39 -0.23 -8.61 9.74
CA TYR A 39 -1.64 -8.36 9.48
C TYR A 39 -2.26 -9.48 8.65
N GLN A 40 -3.27 -10.15 9.19
CA GLN A 40 -3.96 -11.27 8.54
C GLN A 40 -5.06 -10.84 7.56
N GLY A 41 -5.18 -9.54 7.31
CA GLY A 41 -6.15 -8.97 6.38
C GLY A 41 -5.55 -8.62 5.03
N THR A 42 -6.40 -8.05 4.17
CA THR A 42 -5.95 -7.46 2.92
C THR A 42 -5.42 -6.05 3.19
N VAL A 43 -4.31 -5.69 2.55
CA VAL A 43 -3.79 -4.31 2.58
C VAL A 43 -3.82 -3.77 1.15
N ILE A 44 -4.39 -2.59 0.97
CA ILE A 44 -4.26 -1.78 -0.24
C ILE A 44 -3.45 -0.57 0.14
N ALA A 45 -2.34 -0.34 -0.56
CA ALA A 45 -1.51 0.83 -0.33
C ALA A 45 -1.25 1.57 -1.63
N VAL A 46 -1.27 2.90 -1.55
CA VAL A 46 -0.80 3.82 -2.58
C VAL A 46 0.51 4.39 -2.08
N THR A 47 1.59 4.20 -2.84
CA THR A 47 2.91 4.69 -2.47
C THR A 47 3.76 4.97 -3.69
N HIS A 48 4.66 5.94 -3.57
CA HIS A 48 5.74 6.19 -4.51
C HIS A 48 7.09 5.59 -4.01
N ASP A 49 7.09 4.93 -2.85
CA ASP A 49 8.28 4.33 -2.22
C ASP A 49 8.54 2.91 -2.75
N ARG A 50 9.71 2.76 -3.40
CA ARG A 50 10.14 1.48 -3.99
C ARG A 50 10.46 0.40 -2.96
N TRP A 51 10.91 0.77 -1.77
CA TRP A 51 11.24 -0.19 -0.72
C TRP A 51 9.96 -0.74 -0.10
N PHE A 52 9.04 0.14 0.27
CA PHE A 52 7.74 -0.24 0.81
C PHE A 52 6.94 -1.10 -0.18
N ALA A 53 6.96 -0.76 -1.47
CA ALA A 53 6.27 -1.52 -2.50
C ALA A 53 6.76 -2.99 -2.63
N LYS A 54 8.00 -3.31 -2.23
CA LYS A 54 8.51 -4.69 -2.28
C LYS A 54 7.78 -5.66 -1.35
N GLY A 55 7.11 -5.15 -0.31
CA GLY A 55 6.31 -5.97 0.59
C GLY A 55 4.98 -6.45 -0.03
N PHE A 56 4.61 -5.94 -1.20
CA PHE A 56 3.33 -6.25 -1.85
C PHE A 56 3.49 -7.26 -2.99
N THR A 57 2.44 -8.03 -3.23
CA THR A 57 2.43 -9.12 -4.22
C THR A 57 1.60 -8.82 -5.46
N ARG A 58 0.80 -7.76 -5.45
CA ARG A 58 -0.05 -7.33 -6.56
C ARG A 58 -0.02 -5.82 -6.69
N PHE A 59 0.02 -5.34 -7.92
CA PHE A 59 0.11 -3.92 -8.22
C PHE A 59 -0.97 -3.54 -9.23
N LEU A 60 -1.69 -2.45 -8.95
CA LEU A 60 -2.57 -1.79 -9.91
C LEU A 60 -1.84 -0.55 -10.42
N ILE A 61 -1.59 -0.51 -11.72
CA ILE A 61 -0.86 0.57 -12.37
C ILE A 61 -1.86 1.50 -13.06
N PHE A 62 -1.77 2.78 -12.72
CA PHE A 62 -2.47 3.86 -13.40
C PHE A 62 -1.58 4.36 -14.53
N GLY A 63 -1.88 3.93 -15.75
CA GLY A 63 -1.17 4.33 -16.97
C GLY A 63 -1.65 5.68 -17.52
N ALA A 64 -1.05 6.07 -18.65
CA ALA A 64 -1.47 7.24 -19.40
C ALA A 64 -2.96 7.16 -19.77
N GLU A 65 -3.61 8.32 -19.89
CA GLU A 65 -5.02 8.45 -20.29
C GLU A 65 -6.03 7.82 -19.33
N GLY A 66 -5.63 7.53 -18.08
CA GLY A 66 -6.51 6.96 -17.06
C GLY A 66 -6.75 5.46 -17.20
N ALA A 67 -5.95 4.76 -18.01
CA ALA A 67 -5.96 3.31 -18.08
C ALA A 67 -5.49 2.70 -16.75
N VAL A 68 -6.20 1.68 -16.26
CA VAL A 68 -5.81 0.92 -15.05
C VAL A 68 -5.63 -0.53 -15.42
N TYR A 69 -4.47 -1.10 -15.10
CA TYR A 69 -4.17 -2.51 -15.34
C TYR A 69 -3.43 -3.14 -14.17
N GLU A 70 -3.62 -4.45 -13.99
CA GLU A 70 -2.88 -5.22 -12.99
C GLU A 70 -1.50 -5.62 -13.53
N SER A 71 -0.49 -5.56 -12.66
CA SER A 71 0.87 -5.99 -12.93
C SER A 71 1.40 -6.84 -11.76
N PRO A 72 2.13 -7.94 -12.04
CA PRO A 72 2.80 -8.71 -11.00
C PRO A 72 4.01 -7.97 -10.40
N GLU A 73 4.51 -6.93 -11.07
CA GLU A 73 5.64 -6.12 -10.63
C GLU A 73 5.29 -4.62 -10.65
N PRO A 74 5.83 -3.82 -9.73
CA PRO A 74 5.60 -2.38 -9.72
C PRO A 74 6.29 -1.72 -10.91
N VAL A 75 5.57 -0.85 -11.62
CA VAL A 75 6.10 -0.10 -12.77
C VAL A 75 6.54 1.28 -12.29
N TRP A 76 7.83 1.58 -12.46
CA TRP A 76 8.43 2.87 -12.12
C TRP A 76 8.84 3.60 -13.41
N SER A 77 7.88 4.08 -14.19
CA SER A 77 8.19 4.92 -15.35
C SER A 77 8.72 6.28 -14.89
N HIS A 78 9.75 6.79 -15.57
CA HIS A 78 10.25 8.16 -15.43
C HIS A 78 9.40 9.13 -16.23
#